data_AF-D8SER1-F1
#
_entry.id   AF-D8SER1-F1
#
_cell.length_a   1.000
_cell.length_b   1.000
_cell.length_c   1.000
_cell.angle_alpha   90.00
_cell.angle_beta   90.00
_cell.angle_gamma   90.00
#
_symmetry.space_group_name_H-M   'P 1'
#
loop_
_entity.id
_entity.type
_entity.pdbx_description
1 polymer ?
#
loop_
_entity_poly.entity_id
_entity_poly.type
_entity_poly.pdbx_seq_one_letter_code
_entity_poly.pdbx_strand_id
1 'polypeptide(L)'
;IYLWKWNTKVVISDVDGTITKSDVLGQVMPLVGRDWTQTGVTRLFSAIKDNGYELIFLSARAISQAYLTRQFLVNLKQDGEALPDGPVVISPDGLFPSLYREVIRRAPHEFKIGCLEDIRALFPPECQPFYAGFGNRDTDEISYLKVGIPKGKIFIINPKVRLPSSFP
;
A
#
# COMPACT_ATOMS: atom_id res chain seq x y z
N ILE A 1 -16.96 -2.11 4.56
CA ILE A 1 -16.73 -3.56 4.69
C ILE A 1 -16.54 -4.08 3.28
N TYR A 2 -15.51 -4.89 3.04
CA TYR A 2 -15.21 -5.46 1.71
C TYR A 2 -15.48 -6.97 1.77
N LEU A 3 -16.01 -7.52 0.68
CA LEU A 3 -16.29 -8.95 0.53
C LEU A 3 -15.68 -9.42 -0.79
N TRP A 4 -14.74 -10.35 -0.70
CA TRP A 4 -14.04 -10.91 -1.85
C TRP A 4 -14.24 -12.41 -1.94
N LYS A 5 -14.10 -12.95 -3.16
CA LYS A 5 -14.13 -14.40 -3.37
C LYS A 5 -12.83 -15.01 -2.87
N TRP A 6 -12.89 -16.28 -2.48
CA TRP A 6 -11.73 -17.05 -2.01
C TRP A 6 -10.59 -17.15 -3.04
N ASN A 7 -10.90 -17.00 -4.34
CA ASN A 7 -9.93 -17.07 -5.42
C ASN A 7 -9.46 -15.70 -5.94
N THR A 8 -9.87 -14.60 -5.30
CA THR A 8 -9.47 -13.23 -5.67
C THR A 8 -7.95 -13.09 -5.65
N LYS A 9 -7.41 -12.36 -6.64
CA LYS A 9 -6.00 -11.97 -6.70
C LYS A 9 -5.85 -10.52 -6.28
N VAL A 10 -5.00 -10.31 -5.28
CA VAL A 10 -4.84 -9.03 -4.58
C VAL A 10 -3.47 -8.43 -4.92
N VAL A 11 -3.47 -7.17 -5.32
CA VAL A 11 -2.27 -6.34 -5.46
C VAL A 11 -2.17 -5.44 -4.23
N ILE A 12 -0.98 -5.45 -3.61
CA ILE A 12 -0.67 -4.62 -2.45
C ILE A 12 0.01 -3.35 -2.94
N SER A 13 -0.38 -2.18 -2.42
CA SER A 13 0.39 -0.95 -2.56
C SER A 13 0.63 -0.34 -1.19
N ASP A 14 1.89 -0.05 -0.88
CA ASP A 14 2.18 0.94 0.13
C ASP A 14 1.66 2.32 -0.33
N VAL A 15 1.34 3.20 0.61
CA VAL A 15 0.84 4.56 0.33
C VAL A 15 1.98 5.57 0.44
N ASP A 16 2.83 5.43 1.45
CA ASP A 16 3.78 6.46 1.87
C ASP A 16 5.08 6.33 1.07
N GLY A 17 5.35 7.31 0.22
CA GLY A 17 6.51 7.28 -0.69
C GLY A 17 6.29 6.40 -1.95
N THR A 18 5.21 5.61 -1.98
CA THR A 18 4.79 4.81 -3.14
C THR A 18 3.68 5.51 -3.93
N ILE A 19 2.60 5.95 -3.26
CA ILE A 19 1.57 6.78 -3.89
C ILE A 19 1.91 8.25 -3.70
N THR A 20 2.35 8.63 -2.49
CA THR A 20 2.90 9.96 -2.22
C THR A 20 4.38 10.01 -2.64
N LYS A 21 4.90 11.20 -2.93
CA LYS A 21 6.32 11.42 -3.27
C LYS A 21 7.26 11.37 -2.05
N SER A 22 6.73 11.47 -0.81
CA SER A 22 7.56 11.42 0.40
C SER A 22 6.76 11.06 1.66
N ASP A 23 7.44 10.42 2.61
CA ASP A 23 6.89 9.96 3.89
C ASP A 23 6.62 11.10 4.87
N VAL A 24 7.43 12.16 4.83
CA VAL A 24 7.41 13.25 5.83
C VAL A 24 6.40 14.34 5.47
N LEU A 25 6.32 14.75 4.20
CA LEU A 25 5.45 15.87 3.80
C LEU A 25 3.97 15.46 3.77
N GLY A 26 3.65 14.17 3.60
CA GLY A 26 2.27 13.68 3.54
C GLY A 26 1.47 13.83 4.85
N GLN A 27 2.15 14.02 5.99
CA GLN A 27 1.54 14.26 7.29
C GLN A 27 1.20 15.74 7.56
N VAL A 28 1.73 16.68 6.77
CA VAL A 28 1.65 18.14 7.01
C VAL A 28 0.80 18.88 5.94
N MET A 29 0.06 18.14 5.09
CA MET A 29 -0.17 18.56 3.71
C MET A 29 -1.54 19.08 3.21
N PRO A 30 -2.61 19.32 4.01
CA PRO A 30 -3.80 19.96 3.42
C PRO A 30 -3.57 21.41 2.91
N LEU A 31 -2.38 22.00 3.12
CA LEU A 31 -2.14 23.45 3.02
C LEU A 31 -1.24 23.92 1.85
N VAL A 32 -0.59 23.03 1.08
CA VAL A 32 0.39 23.45 0.06
C VAL A 32 0.03 22.90 -1.32
N GLY A 33 -0.49 23.77 -2.20
CA GLY A 33 -1.05 23.46 -3.52
C GLY A 33 -0.08 22.96 -4.61
N ARG A 34 0.74 21.96 -4.32
CA ARG A 34 1.51 21.18 -5.31
C ARG A 34 0.98 19.74 -5.37
N ASP A 35 1.05 19.10 -6.53
CA ASP A 35 0.73 17.68 -6.66
C ASP A 35 1.90 16.84 -6.15
N TRP A 36 1.70 16.26 -4.96
CA TRP A 36 2.70 15.47 -4.25
C TRP A 36 2.53 13.97 -4.43
N THR A 37 1.76 13.55 -5.43
CA THR A 37 1.59 12.14 -5.77
C THR A 37 2.54 11.71 -6.89
N GLN A 38 2.86 10.42 -6.95
CA GLN A 38 3.59 9.86 -8.09
C GLN A 38 2.73 9.99 -9.34
N THR A 39 3.33 10.48 -10.44
CA THR A 39 2.60 10.70 -11.69
C THR A 39 2.14 9.37 -12.31
N GLY A 40 0.86 9.30 -12.70
CA GLY A 40 0.28 8.14 -13.39
C GLY A 40 -0.15 6.99 -12.46
N VAL A 41 -0.17 7.23 -11.15
CA VAL A 41 -0.55 6.22 -10.15
C VAL A 41 -2.03 5.83 -10.25
N THR A 42 -2.91 6.79 -10.54
CA THR A 42 -4.35 6.50 -10.73
C THR A 42 -4.55 5.60 -11.94
N ARG A 43 -3.95 5.95 -13.08
CA ARG A 43 -4.00 5.16 -14.31
C ARG A 43 -3.45 3.75 -14.13
N LEU A 44 -2.31 3.59 -13.45
CA LEU A 44 -1.72 2.29 -13.17
C LEU A 44 -2.67 1.40 -12.36
N PHE A 45 -3.21 1.93 -11.26
CA PHE A 45 -4.08 1.14 -10.39
C PHE A 45 -5.45 0.89 -10.99
N SER A 46 -6.00 1.82 -11.77
CA SER A 46 -7.20 1.58 -12.57
C SER A 46 -6.98 0.44 -13.56
N ALA A 47 -5.86 0.43 -14.29
CA ALA A 47 -5.54 -0.68 -15.19
C ALA A 47 -5.41 -2.02 -14.46
N ILE A 48 -4.83 -2.05 -13.26
CA ILE A 48 -4.78 -3.26 -12.41
C ILE A 48 -6.19 -3.72 -12.03
N LYS A 49 -7.05 -2.80 -11.61
CA LYS A 49 -8.45 -3.09 -11.25
C LYS A 49 -9.25 -3.62 -12.44
N ASP A 50 -9.09 -3.02 -13.61
CA ASP A 50 -9.76 -3.41 -14.85
C ASP A 50 -9.34 -4.80 -15.34
N ASN A 51 -8.11 -5.23 -15.00
CA ASN A 51 -7.63 -6.60 -15.25
C ASN A 51 -8.14 -7.63 -14.23
N GLY A 52 -9.08 -7.26 -13.35
CA GLY A 52 -9.75 -8.17 -12.42
C GLY A 52 -9.00 -8.43 -11.11
N TYR A 53 -7.98 -7.62 -10.80
CA TYR A 53 -7.29 -7.65 -9.52
C TYR A 53 -7.97 -6.73 -8.50
N GLU A 54 -7.93 -7.14 -7.23
CA GLU A 54 -8.34 -6.29 -6.11
C GLU A 54 -7.12 -5.57 -5.52
N LEU A 55 -7.33 -4.40 -4.91
CA LEU A 55 -6.25 -3.59 -4.34
C LEU A 55 -6.38 -3.50 -2.83
N ILE A 56 -5.25 -3.64 -2.13
CA ILE A 56 -5.10 -3.26 -0.71
C ILE A 56 -4.06 -2.15 -0.62
N PHE A 57 -4.39 -1.11 0.11
CA PHE A 57 -3.47 -0.01 0.42
C PHE A 57 -2.95 -0.13 1.85
N LEU A 58 -1.63 -0.15 2.02
CA LEU A 58 -0.96 -0.17 3.32
C LEU A 58 -0.40 1.22 3.62
N SER A 59 -0.60 1.72 4.84
CA SER A 59 0.08 2.93 5.31
C SER A 59 0.71 2.72 6.67
N ALA A 60 1.94 3.20 6.82
CA ALA A 60 2.67 3.21 8.10
C ALA A 60 2.26 4.38 9.01
N ARG A 61 1.30 5.22 8.60
CA ARG A 61 0.81 6.32 9.43
C ARG A 61 0.11 5.79 10.68
N ALA A 62 0.08 6.61 11.73
CA ALA A 62 -0.64 6.28 12.95
C ALA A 62 -2.15 6.13 12.68
N ILE A 63 -2.81 5.23 13.44
CA ILE A 63 -4.26 5.01 13.36
C ILE A 63 -5.10 6.29 13.50
N SER A 64 -4.62 7.29 14.24
CA SER A 64 -5.27 8.59 14.39
C SER A 64 -5.39 9.35 13.07
N GLN A 65 -4.54 9.03 12.08
CA GLN A 65 -4.57 9.60 10.73
C GLN A 65 -5.31 8.71 9.72
N ALA A 66 -5.94 7.62 10.15
CA ALA A 66 -6.60 6.67 9.26
C ALA A 66 -7.72 7.33 8.43
N TYR A 67 -8.49 8.23 9.04
CA TYR A 67 -9.52 9.00 8.33
C TYR A 67 -8.92 9.90 7.24
N LEU A 68 -7.87 10.67 7.57
CA LEU A 68 -7.21 11.55 6.62
C LEU A 68 -6.56 10.79 5.47
N THR A 69 -5.95 9.64 5.76
CA THR A 69 -5.32 8.77 4.75
C THR A 69 -6.36 8.21 3.78
N ARG A 70 -7.50 7.75 4.29
CA ARG A 70 -8.63 7.31 3.45
C ARG A 70 -9.18 8.44 2.59
N GLN A 71 -9.42 9.62 3.18
CA GLN A 71 -9.90 10.79 2.44
C GLN A 71 -8.92 11.22 1.34
N PHE A 72 -7.61 11.16 1.61
CA PHE A 72 -6.59 11.44 0.61
C PHE A 72 -6.71 10.49 -0.59
N LEU A 73 -6.79 9.17 -0.35
CA LEU A 73 -6.89 8.18 -1.44
C LEU A 73 -8.18 8.33 -2.25
N VAL A 74 -9.33 8.56 -1.59
CA VAL A 74 -10.63 8.75 -2.25
C VAL A 74 -10.66 10.01 -3.13
N ASN A 75 -10.00 11.08 -2.67
CA ASN A 75 -9.99 12.35 -3.39
C ASN A 75 -8.85 12.45 -4.41
N LEU A 76 -7.93 11.48 -4.45
CA LEU A 76 -6.82 11.47 -5.40
C LEU A 76 -7.33 11.29 -6.83
N LYS A 77 -7.07 12.30 -7.66
CA LYS A 77 -7.37 12.28 -9.10
C LYS A 77 -6.19 12.79 -9.90
N GLN A 78 -5.85 12.09 -10.98
CA GLN A 78 -4.88 12.56 -11.98
C GLN A 78 -5.52 12.45 -13.36
N ASP A 79 -5.45 13.53 -14.14
CA ASP A 79 -6.02 13.59 -15.50
C ASP A 79 -7.50 13.18 -15.58
N GLY A 80 -8.27 13.44 -14.52
CA GLY A 80 -9.70 13.09 -14.43
C GLY A 80 -9.98 11.67 -13.94
N GLU A 81 -8.96 10.80 -13.84
CA GLU A 81 -9.09 9.44 -13.30
C GLU A 81 -8.85 9.43 -11.79
N ALA A 82 -9.77 8.81 -11.06
CA ALA A 82 -9.64 8.58 -9.63
C ALA A 82 -8.86 7.29 -9.35
N LEU A 83 -8.32 7.19 -8.14
CA LEU A 83 -7.79 5.93 -7.64
C LEU A 83 -8.95 4.91 -7.45
N PRO A 84 -8.80 3.64 -7.84
CA PRO A 84 -9.80 2.62 -7.55
C PRO A 84 -9.99 2.39 -6.05
N ASP A 85 -11.21 2.02 -5.66
CA ASP A 85 -11.56 1.70 -4.27
C ASP A 85 -10.89 0.41 -3.79
N GLY A 86 -10.53 0.37 -2.51
CA GLY A 86 -9.91 -0.78 -1.86
C GLY A 86 -9.69 -0.57 -0.37
N PRO A 87 -9.56 -1.65 0.43
CA PRO A 87 -9.25 -1.55 1.85
C PRO A 87 -7.97 -0.77 2.10
N VAL A 88 -8.02 0.11 3.11
CA VAL A 88 -6.85 0.83 3.63
C VAL A 88 -6.51 0.27 5.00
N VAL A 89 -5.36 -0.39 5.07
CA VAL A 89 -4.81 -0.99 6.27
C VAL A 89 -3.76 -0.05 6.85
N ILE A 90 -3.93 0.32 8.11
CA ILE A 90 -3.10 1.32 8.78
C ILE A 90 -2.29 0.65 9.88
N SER A 91 -1.00 0.96 9.96
CA SER A 91 -0.14 0.44 11.02
C SER A 91 -0.67 0.86 12.41
N PRO A 92 -0.63 -0.04 13.41
CA PRO A 92 -1.10 0.29 14.74
C PRO A 92 -0.11 1.15 15.57
N ASP A 93 0.95 1.70 14.96
CA ASP A 93 2.04 2.47 15.59
C ASP A 93 1.58 3.51 16.64
N GLY A 94 0.40 4.10 16.47
CA GLY A 94 -0.19 5.05 17.41
C GLY A 94 -0.73 4.46 18.72
N LEU A 95 -0.99 3.16 18.79
CA LEU A 95 -1.70 2.49 19.89
C LEU A 95 -0.80 1.76 20.89
N PHE A 96 0.48 1.57 20.57
CA PHE A 96 1.34 0.71 21.38
C PHE A 96 2.07 1.42 22.54
N PRO A 97 2.36 0.69 23.64
CA PRO A 97 3.24 1.15 24.72
C PRO A 97 4.66 1.52 24.23
N SER A 98 5.36 2.36 24.98
CA SER A 98 6.68 2.91 24.62
C SER A 98 7.75 1.86 24.31
N LEU A 99 7.78 0.74 25.05
CA LEU A 99 8.71 -0.37 24.81
C LEU A 99 8.44 -1.08 23.48
N TYR A 100 7.17 -1.31 23.15
CA TYR A 100 6.79 -1.95 21.89
C TYR A 100 7.08 -1.02 20.71
N ARG A 101 6.83 0.29 20.86
CA ARG A 101 7.18 1.31 19.85
C ARG A 101 8.65 1.26 19.44
N GLU A 102 9.56 1.02 20.37
CA GLU A 102 11.00 0.93 20.05
C GLU A 102 11.31 -0.32 19.21
N VAL A 103 10.63 -1.45 19.44
CA VAL A 103 10.74 -2.66 18.60
C VAL A 103 10.18 -2.39 17.20
N ILE A 104 9.00 -1.79 17.09
CA ILE A 104 8.40 -1.37 15.80
C ILE A 104 9.34 -0.44 15.04
N ARG A 105 9.90 0.54 15.75
CA ARG A 105 10.80 1.53 15.17
C ARG A 105 12.07 0.89 14.60
N ARG A 106 12.53 -0.22 15.21
CA ARG A 106 13.70 -0.98 14.74
C ARG A 106 13.37 -1.96 13.62
N ALA A 107 12.15 -2.51 13.58
CA ALA A 107 11.74 -3.51 12.58
C ALA A 107 10.33 -3.24 12.01
N PRO A 108 10.11 -2.12 11.29
CA PRO A 108 8.77 -1.75 10.79
C PRO A 108 8.20 -2.75 9.78
N HIS A 109 9.06 -3.52 9.10
CA HIS A 109 8.66 -4.57 8.16
C HIS A 109 7.97 -5.75 8.86
N GLU A 110 8.29 -6.05 10.13
CA GLU A 110 7.64 -7.14 10.86
C GLU A 110 6.14 -6.91 11.03
N PHE A 111 5.71 -5.66 11.16
CA PHE A 111 4.28 -5.30 11.24
C PHE A 111 3.57 -5.46 9.90
N LYS A 112 4.21 -5.02 8.81
CA LYS A 112 3.66 -5.24 7.47
C LYS A 112 3.52 -6.74 7.19
N ILE A 113 4.53 -7.53 7.56
CA ILE A 113 4.49 -8.99 7.44
C ILE A 113 3.32 -9.56 8.25
N GLY A 114 3.25 -9.30 9.56
CA GLY A 114 2.20 -9.86 10.41
C GLY A 114 0.79 -9.50 9.93
N CYS A 115 0.57 -8.24 9.55
CA CYS A 115 -0.72 -7.81 9.05
C CYS A 115 -1.10 -8.47 7.71
N LEU A 116 -0.14 -8.62 6.80
CA LEU A 116 -0.36 -9.32 5.54
C LEU A 116 -0.55 -10.83 5.74
N GLU A 117 0.12 -11.44 6.72
CA GLU A 117 -0.11 -12.83 7.13
C GLU A 117 -1.53 -13.02 7.70
N ASP A 118 -2.00 -12.10 8.53
CA ASP A 118 -3.39 -12.11 9.05
C ASP A 118 -4.41 -12.02 7.91
N ILE A 119 -4.18 -11.13 6.94
CA ILE A 119 -5.05 -11.02 5.75
C ILE A 119 -4.99 -12.29 4.92
N ARG A 120 -3.80 -12.86 4.71
CA ARG A 120 -3.64 -14.13 3.98
C ARG A 120 -4.41 -15.26 4.67
N ALA A 121 -4.42 -15.31 6.00
CA ALA A 121 -5.12 -16.32 6.78
C ALA A 121 -6.65 -16.26 6.64
N LEU A 122 -7.21 -15.17 6.09
CA LEU A 122 -8.63 -15.08 5.73
C LEU A 122 -8.99 -15.86 4.46
N PHE A 123 -7.98 -16.25 3.67
CA PHE A 123 -8.15 -17.06 2.46
C PHE A 123 -7.89 -18.54 2.76
N PRO A 124 -8.39 -19.48 1.92
CA PRO A 124 -8.05 -20.89 2.07
C PRO A 124 -6.53 -21.11 2.07
N PRO A 125 -5.98 -22.02 2.89
CA PRO A 125 -4.53 -22.24 3.01
C PRO A 125 -3.81 -22.57 1.70
N GLU A 126 -4.51 -23.19 0.76
CA GLU A 126 -4.02 -23.60 -0.56
C GLU A 126 -3.95 -22.43 -1.55
N CYS A 127 -4.57 -21.30 -1.20
CA CYS A 127 -4.60 -20.10 -2.03
C CYS A 127 -3.44 -19.16 -1.69
N GLN A 128 -2.82 -18.63 -2.74
CA GLN A 128 -1.93 -17.48 -2.66
C GLN A 128 -2.70 -16.24 -3.16
N PRO A 129 -3.29 -15.43 -2.24
CA PRO A 129 -4.13 -14.30 -2.63
C PRO A 129 -3.30 -13.15 -3.20
N PHE A 130 -2.12 -12.90 -2.62
CA PHE A 130 -1.27 -11.80 -3.05
C PHE A 130 -0.56 -12.11 -4.36
N TYR A 131 -0.81 -11.29 -5.37
CA TYR A 131 -0.28 -11.42 -6.72
C TYR A 131 0.96 -10.57 -6.96
N ALA A 132 0.93 -9.30 -6.55
CA ALA A 132 2.01 -8.33 -6.74
C ALA A 132 2.03 -7.31 -5.58
N GLY A 133 3.16 -6.61 -5.44
CA GLY A 133 3.37 -5.60 -4.40
C GLY A 133 4.09 -4.36 -4.93
N PHE A 134 3.60 -3.17 -4.58
CA PHE A 134 4.21 -1.89 -4.86
C PHE A 134 4.66 -1.23 -3.56
N GLY A 135 5.94 -0.91 -3.44
CA GLY A 135 6.54 -0.28 -2.27
C GLY A 135 7.57 0.77 -2.66
N ASN A 136 8.23 1.37 -1.68
CA ASN A 136 9.27 2.40 -1.88
C ASN A 136 10.56 2.12 -1.10
N ARG A 137 10.59 1.08 -0.27
CA ARG A 137 11.74 0.70 0.55
C ARG A 137 12.10 -0.76 0.35
N ASP A 138 13.37 -1.10 0.56
CA ASP A 138 13.85 -2.50 0.56
C ASP A 138 13.08 -3.36 1.59
N THR A 139 12.62 -2.75 2.68
CA THR A 139 11.77 -3.39 3.68
C THR A 139 10.41 -3.85 3.15
N ASP A 140 9.88 -3.18 2.12
CA ASP A 140 8.63 -3.60 1.47
C ASP A 140 8.87 -4.85 0.64
N GLU A 141 10.01 -4.93 -0.07
CA GLU A 141 10.41 -6.14 -0.79
C GLU A 141 10.51 -7.35 0.16
N ILE A 142 11.17 -7.17 1.31
CA ILE A 142 11.26 -8.21 2.34
C ILE A 142 9.85 -8.64 2.80
N SER A 143 8.96 -7.68 3.04
CA SER A 143 7.60 -7.95 3.50
C SER A 143 6.79 -8.74 2.47
N TYR A 144 6.86 -8.35 1.20
CA TYR A 144 6.12 -8.98 0.11
C TYR A 144 6.64 -10.38 -0.24
N LEU A 145 7.97 -10.57 -0.21
CA LEU A 145 8.57 -11.89 -0.36
C LEU A 145 8.12 -12.85 0.74
N LYS A 146 8.09 -12.37 1.98
CA LYS A 146 7.71 -13.19 3.15
C LYS A 146 6.29 -13.74 3.05
N VAL A 147 5.37 -12.96 2.48
CA VAL A 147 3.97 -13.39 2.29
C VAL A 147 3.74 -14.11 0.96
N GLY A 148 4.78 -14.42 0.20
CA GLY A 148 4.73 -15.30 -0.97
C GLY A 148 4.56 -14.61 -2.33
N ILE A 149 4.76 -13.29 -2.42
CA ILE A 149 4.79 -12.61 -3.72
C ILE A 149 6.15 -12.91 -4.40
N PRO A 150 6.16 -13.41 -5.65
CA PRO A 150 7.41 -13.65 -6.38
C PRO A 150 8.18 -12.35 -6.62
N LYS A 151 9.52 -12.39 -6.56
CA LYS A 151 10.39 -11.21 -6.77
C LYS A 151 10.10 -10.44 -8.07
N GLY A 152 9.78 -11.14 -9.16
CA GLY A 152 9.42 -10.51 -10.44
C GLY A 152 8.09 -9.75 -10.45
N LYS A 153 7.32 -9.78 -9.35
CA LYS A 153 6.05 -9.07 -9.17
C LYS A 153 6.11 -8.08 -8.01
N ILE A 154 7.31 -7.72 -7.56
CA ILE A 154 7.55 -6.71 -6.54
C ILE A 154 8.18 -5.50 -7.22
N PHE A 155 7.56 -4.33 -7.03
CA PHE A 155 7.96 -3.08 -7.65
C PHE A 155 8.31 -2.07 -6.57
N ILE A 156 9.61 -1.80 -6.39
CA ILE A 156 10.11 -0.79 -5.47
C ILE A 156 10.34 0.52 -6.24
N ILE A 157 9.48 1.50 -5.98
CA ILE A 157 9.52 2.81 -6.61
C ILE A 157 10.60 3.64 -5.94
N ASN A 158 11.63 3.98 -6.70
CA ASN A 158 12.66 4.92 -6.26
C ASN A 158 12.26 6.33 -6.75
N PRO A 159 12.41 7.42 -5.97
CA PRO A 159 12.06 8.78 -6.39
C PRO A 159 12.70 9.29 -7.70
N LYS A 160 13.65 8.55 -8.29
CA LYS A 160 14.24 8.82 -9.61
C LYS A 160 13.63 8.01 -10.77
N VAL A 161 12.83 6.98 -10.49
CA VAL A 161 12.34 6.01 -11.48
C VAL A 161 10.85 6.21 -11.70
N ARG A 162 10.46 6.36 -12.96
CA ARG A 162 9.08 6.51 -13.41
C ARG A 162 8.39 5.14 -13.39
N LEU A 163 7.15 5.06 -12.91
CA LEU A 163 6.34 3.83 -12.96
C LEU A 163 6.27 3.29 -14.39
N PRO A 164 6.31 1.96 -14.60
CA PRO A 164 6.15 1.39 -15.93
C PRO A 164 4.79 1.79 -16.50
N SER A 165 4.75 2.19 -17.77
CA SER A 165 3.55 2.69 -18.44
C SER A 165 2.50 1.61 -18.73
N SER A 166 2.78 0.37 -18.35
CA SER A 166 1.93 -0.81 -18.56
C SER A 166 2.26 -1.90 -17.56
N PHE A 167 1.22 -2.45 -16.92
CA PHE A 167 1.29 -3.63 -16.07
C PHE A 167 1.04 -4.87 -16.95
N PRO A 168 1.96 -5.85 -17.02
CA PRO A 168 1.79 -7.07 -17.82
C PRO A 168 0.82 -8.07 -17.18
#